data_AF-A0A932MML2-F1
#
_entry.id   AF-A0A932MML2-F1
#
_cell.length_a   1.000
_cell.length_b   1.000
_cell.length_c   1.000
_cell.angle_alpha   90.00
_cell.angle_beta   90.00
_cell.angle_gamma   90.00
#
_symmetry.space_group_name_H-M   'P 1'
#
loop_
_entity.id
_entity.type
_entity.pdbx_description
1 polymer ?
#
loop_
_entity_poly.entity_id
_entity_poly.type
_entity_poly.pdbx_seq_one_letter_code
_entity_poly.pdbx_strand_id
1 'polypeptide(L)'
;MTKKKHKPQAKKASGARIAAGLLAALGLAGGVFYWMAPPSKIDPAALKARVPGGERRPTLSPALFTGVVAQAYQVAKEIPQILDQLYCWCRCIENSGHKSNLSCFVDSHAAG
;
A
#
# COMPACT_ATOMS: atom_id res chain seq x y z
N MET A 1 59.66 44.60 -35.36
CA MET A 1 58.33 43.95 -35.51
C MET A 1 58.25 42.75 -34.56
N THR A 2 57.69 42.89 -33.37
CA THR A 2 57.49 41.78 -32.43
C THR A 2 55.98 41.55 -32.23
N LYS A 3 55.46 40.43 -32.74
CA LYS A 3 54.05 40.05 -32.62
C LYS A 3 53.74 39.67 -31.17
N LYS A 4 52.85 40.42 -30.50
CA LYS A 4 52.21 39.98 -29.25
C LYS A 4 51.27 38.81 -29.57
N LYS A 5 51.53 37.63 -29.01
CA LYS A 5 50.61 36.49 -29.03
C LYS A 5 49.51 36.72 -28.00
N HIS A 6 48.25 36.68 -28.45
CA HIS A 6 47.07 36.75 -27.59
C HIS A 6 46.77 35.34 -27.04
N LYS A 7 46.64 35.20 -25.71
CA LYS A 7 46.31 33.94 -25.03
C LYS A 7 44.78 33.87 -24.86
N PRO A 8 44.09 32.77 -25.22
CA PRO A 8 42.64 32.72 -25.10
C PRO A 8 42.24 32.54 -23.64
N GLN A 9 41.45 33.48 -23.12
CA GLN A 9 40.92 33.46 -21.75
C GLN A 9 39.76 32.46 -21.68
N ALA A 10 39.89 31.45 -20.81
CA ALA A 10 38.94 30.35 -20.69
C ALA A 10 37.61 30.80 -20.05
N LYS A 11 36.51 30.73 -20.83
CA LYS A 11 35.13 31.00 -20.40
C LYS A 11 34.52 29.89 -19.50
N LYS A 12 35.24 29.41 -18.48
CA LYS A 12 34.83 28.24 -17.67
C LYS A 12 34.01 28.56 -16.41
N ALA A 13 33.90 29.83 -15.99
CA ALA A 13 33.35 30.19 -14.67
C ALA A 13 31.83 30.42 -14.62
N SER A 14 31.14 30.64 -15.75
CA SER A 14 29.70 30.97 -15.77
C SER A 14 28.79 29.73 -15.67
N GLY A 15 29.12 28.65 -16.39
CA GLY A 15 28.30 27.43 -16.40
C GLY A 15 28.24 26.72 -15.04
N ALA A 16 29.34 26.70 -14.31
CA ALA A 16 29.41 26.05 -12.99
C ALA A 16 28.55 26.76 -11.92
N ARG A 17 28.45 28.10 -11.99
CA ARG A 17 27.63 28.90 -11.07
C ARG A 17 26.14 28.75 -11.34
N ILE A 18 25.75 28.64 -12.61
CA ILE A 18 24.37 28.39 -13.02
C ILE A 18 23.94 26.99 -12.55
N ALA A 19 24.78 25.97 -12.75
CA ALA A 19 24.49 24.61 -12.31
C ALA A 19 24.34 24.50 -10.78
N ALA A 20 25.23 25.14 -10.01
CA ALA A 20 25.13 25.16 -8.55
C ALA A 20 23.87 25.88 -8.05
N GLY A 21 23.49 27.00 -8.69
CA GLY A 21 22.26 27.73 -8.36
C GLY A 21 21.00 26.91 -8.63
N LEU A 22 20.95 26.17 -9.74
CA LEU A 22 19.83 25.29 -10.08
C LEU A 22 19.68 24.13 -9.09
N LEU A 23 20.80 23.50 -8.68
CA LEU A 23 20.78 22.42 -7.69
C LEU A 23 20.30 22.92 -6.31
N ALA A 24 20.74 24.10 -5.87
CA ALA A 24 20.29 24.69 -4.63
C ALA A 24 18.79 25.04 -4.66
N ALA A 25 18.30 25.58 -5.77
CA ALA A 25 16.88 25.89 -5.96
C ALA A 25 16.00 24.62 -5.95
N LEU A 26 16.44 23.56 -6.63
CA LEU A 26 15.74 22.27 -6.62
C LEU A 26 15.73 21.62 -5.23
N GLY A 27 16.85 21.70 -4.50
CA GLY A 27 16.93 21.20 -3.12
C GLY A 27 15.99 21.95 -2.17
N LEU A 28 15.94 23.27 -2.27
CA LEU A 28 15.01 24.09 -1.47
C LEU A 28 13.56 23.81 -1.81
N ALA A 29 13.22 23.74 -3.10
CA ALA A 29 11.86 23.42 -3.55
C ALA A 29 11.42 22.02 -3.06
N GLY A 30 12.30 21.02 -3.16
CA GLY A 30 12.03 19.67 -2.67
C GLY A 30 11.84 19.62 -1.14
N GLY A 31 12.67 20.36 -0.39
CA GLY A 31 12.56 20.48 1.06
C GLY A 31 11.26 21.17 1.51
N VAL A 32 10.87 22.27 0.86
CA VAL A 32 9.60 22.96 1.13
C VAL A 32 8.41 22.06 0.79
N PHE A 33 8.45 21.37 -0.35
CA PHE A 33 7.38 20.44 -0.73
C PHE A 33 7.25 19.30 0.29
N TYR A 34 8.37 18.72 0.73
CA TYR A 34 8.34 17.66 1.75
C TYR A 34 7.77 18.15 3.08
N TRP A 35 8.10 19.37 3.50
CA TRP A 35 7.60 19.95 4.75
C TRP A 35 6.12 20.35 4.69
N MET A 36 5.63 20.75 3.51
CA MET A 36 4.24 21.13 3.28
C MET A 36 3.35 19.95 2.87
N ALA A 37 3.91 18.80 2.50
CA ALA A 37 3.14 17.65 2.06
C ALA A 37 2.23 17.15 3.20
N PRO A 38 0.90 17.13 3.00
CA PRO A 38 -0.01 16.67 4.05
C PRO A 38 0.21 15.17 4.31
N PRO A 39 0.11 14.71 5.58
CA PRO A 39 0.18 13.29 5.88
C PRO A 39 -0.96 12.56 5.17
N SER A 40 -0.68 11.35 4.70
CA SER A 40 -1.68 10.46 4.09
C SER A 40 -2.80 10.21 5.10
N LYS A 41 -3.98 10.78 4.87
CA LYS A 41 -5.15 10.48 5.70
C LYS A 41 -5.74 9.14 5.26
N ILE A 42 -5.65 8.14 6.13
CA ILE A 42 -6.38 6.88 5.96
C ILE A 42 -7.85 7.20 6.25
N ASP A 43 -8.72 7.09 5.24
CA ASP A 43 -10.17 7.21 5.43
C ASP A 43 -10.77 5.86 5.87
N PRO A 44 -11.31 5.75 7.11
CA PRO A 44 -11.95 4.54 7.59
C PRO A 44 -13.17 4.12 6.75
N ALA A 45 -13.86 5.08 6.12
CA ALA A 45 -15.00 4.79 5.26
C ALA A 45 -14.54 4.12 3.95
N ALA A 46 -13.46 4.63 3.32
CA ALA A 46 -12.83 3.98 2.17
C ALA A 46 -12.25 2.59 2.47
N LEU A 47 -11.83 2.33 3.72
CA LEU A 47 -11.44 0.98 4.16
C LEU A 47 -12.66 0.06 4.30
N LYS A 48 -13.72 0.51 4.99
CA LYS A 48 -14.98 -0.24 5.10
C LYS A 48 -15.63 -0.52 3.75
N ALA A 49 -15.55 0.41 2.80
CA ALA A 49 -16.07 0.22 1.45
C ALA A 49 -15.45 -0.99 0.71
N ARG A 50 -14.27 -1.47 1.14
CA ARG A 50 -13.63 -2.66 0.53
C ARG A 50 -14.14 -3.98 1.10
N VAL A 51 -14.78 -3.97 2.28
CA VAL A 51 -15.31 -5.18 2.93
C VAL A 51 -16.82 -5.00 3.12
N PRO A 52 -17.65 -5.59 2.24
CA PRO A 52 -19.10 -5.54 2.41
C PRO A 52 -19.58 -5.99 3.79
N GLY A 53 -18.97 -7.05 4.34
CA GLY A 53 -19.39 -7.65 5.60
C GLY A 53 -20.81 -8.22 5.56
N GLY A 54 -21.37 -8.49 6.74
CA GLY A 54 -22.72 -8.99 6.89
C GLY A 54 -22.91 -10.44 6.46
N GLU A 55 -21.86 -11.28 6.57
CA GLU A 55 -22.02 -12.72 6.46
C GLU A 55 -22.83 -13.24 7.67
N ARG A 56 -23.88 -14.03 7.38
CA ARG A 56 -24.82 -14.55 8.39
C ARG A 56 -24.88 -16.07 8.43
N ARG A 57 -24.29 -16.73 7.43
CA ARG A 57 -24.22 -18.19 7.40
C ARG A 57 -23.26 -18.67 8.48
N PRO A 58 -23.53 -19.83 9.11
CA PRO A 58 -22.58 -20.43 10.03
C PRO A 58 -21.32 -20.86 9.27
N THR A 59 -20.18 -20.82 9.96
CA THR A 59 -18.96 -21.44 9.44
C THR A 59 -19.11 -22.96 9.37
N LEU A 60 -18.33 -23.62 8.51
CA LEU A 60 -18.24 -25.07 8.52
C LEU A 60 -17.69 -25.58 9.86
N SER A 61 -18.08 -26.80 10.22
CA SER A 61 -17.62 -27.45 11.45
C SER A 61 -16.11 -27.75 11.36
N PRO A 62 -15.32 -27.38 12.37
CA PRO A 62 -13.90 -27.73 12.45
C PRO A 62 -13.61 -29.23 12.36
N ALA A 63 -14.58 -30.05 12.79
CA ALA A 63 -14.49 -31.52 12.74
C ALA A 63 -14.43 -32.09 11.31
N LEU A 64 -14.70 -31.28 10.29
CA LEU A 64 -14.56 -31.67 8.88
C LEU A 64 -13.11 -31.61 8.38
N PHE A 65 -12.20 -31.05 9.18
CA PHE A 65 -10.82 -30.79 8.81
C PHE A 65 -9.85 -31.36 9.84
N THR A 66 -8.56 -31.30 9.53
CA THR A 66 -7.47 -31.76 10.42
C THR A 66 -6.39 -30.70 10.55
N GLY A 67 -5.59 -30.79 11.62
CA GLY A 67 -4.42 -29.93 11.83
C GLY A 67 -4.76 -28.44 11.86
N VAL A 68 -3.92 -27.63 11.20
CA VAL A 68 -4.04 -26.17 11.20
C VAL A 68 -5.34 -25.68 10.54
N VAL A 69 -5.89 -26.44 9.59
CA VAL A 69 -7.16 -26.08 8.94
C VAL A 69 -8.31 -26.22 9.94
N ALA A 70 -8.38 -27.32 10.69
CA ALA A 70 -9.36 -27.47 11.76
C ALA A 70 -9.28 -26.34 12.80
N GLN A 71 -8.05 -25.97 13.19
CA GLN A 71 -7.84 -24.84 14.11
C GLN A 71 -8.32 -23.51 13.53
N ALA A 72 -8.08 -23.25 12.25
CA ALA A 72 -8.56 -22.04 11.57
C ALA A 72 -10.09 -21.96 11.55
N TYR A 73 -10.78 -23.06 11.22
CA TYR A 73 -12.25 -23.12 11.28
C TYR A 73 -12.79 -22.99 12.71
N GLN A 74 -12.06 -23.49 13.71
CA GLN A 74 -12.44 -23.32 15.12
C GLN A 74 -12.36 -21.85 15.53
N VAL A 75 -11.27 -21.16 15.20
CA VAL A 75 -11.14 -19.72 15.44
C VAL A 75 -12.22 -18.95 14.70
N ALA A 76 -12.52 -19.29 13.44
CA ALA A 76 -13.57 -18.62 12.68
C ALA A 76 -14.95 -18.75 13.31
N LYS A 77 -15.24 -19.91 13.93
CA LYS A 77 -16.45 -20.13 14.71
C LYS A 77 -16.49 -19.30 16.00
N GLU A 78 -15.34 -19.06 16.63
CA GLU A 78 -15.23 -18.33 17.90
C GLU A 78 -15.28 -16.80 17.75
N ILE A 79 -14.75 -16.26 16.65
CA ILE A 79 -14.65 -14.81 16.40
C ILE A 79 -15.30 -14.36 15.07
N PRO A 80 -16.53 -14.78 14.74
CA PRO A 80 -17.12 -14.51 13.43
C PRO A 80 -17.25 -13.01 13.15
N GLN A 81 -17.60 -12.20 14.16
CA GLN A 81 -17.74 -10.75 14.03
C GLN A 81 -16.44 -10.03 13.67
N ILE A 82 -15.29 -10.59 14.05
CA ILE A 82 -13.99 -10.02 13.70
C ILE A 82 -13.68 -10.35 12.24
N LEU A 83 -13.84 -11.63 11.85
CA LEU A 83 -13.60 -12.05 10.47
C LEU A 83 -14.55 -11.38 9.48
N ASP A 84 -15.76 -11.01 9.91
CA ASP A 84 -16.72 -10.31 9.06
C ASP A 84 -16.32 -8.86 8.74
N GLN A 85 -15.36 -8.30 9.49
CA GLN A 85 -14.81 -6.96 9.25
C GLN A 85 -13.50 -6.98 8.44
N LEU A 86 -12.97 -8.16 8.14
CA LEU A 86 -11.69 -8.31 7.45
C LEU A 86 -11.89 -8.63 5.98
N TYR A 87 -11.01 -8.09 5.15
CA TYR A 87 -10.91 -8.45 3.73
C TYR A 87 -10.23 -9.82 3.61
N CYS A 88 -10.73 -10.69 2.74
CA CYS A 88 -10.11 -11.99 2.48
C CYS A 88 -8.85 -11.82 1.62
N TRP A 89 -7.72 -12.40 2.03
CA TRP A 89 -6.45 -12.25 1.29
C TRP A 89 -6.52 -12.83 -0.13
N CYS A 90 -7.34 -13.86 -0.33
CA CYS A 90 -7.54 -14.54 -1.61
C CYS A 90 -8.31 -13.70 -2.66
N ARG A 91 -8.84 -12.52 -2.28
CA ARG A 91 -9.65 -11.63 -3.14
C ARG A 91 -10.94 -12.27 -3.67
N CYS A 92 -11.44 -13.31 -3.00
CA CYS A 92 -12.66 -14.04 -3.37
C CYS A 92 -13.92 -13.18 -3.33
N ILE A 93 -13.88 -12.02 -2.65
CA ILE A 93 -14.96 -11.02 -2.68
C ILE A 93 -15.29 -10.58 -4.12
N GLU A 94 -14.32 -10.61 -5.03
CA GLU A 94 -14.48 -10.13 -6.41
C GLU A 94 -15.13 -11.17 -7.34
N ASN A 95 -15.06 -12.47 -7.02
CA ASN A 95 -15.39 -13.54 -7.97
C ASN A 95 -16.17 -14.73 -7.39
N SER A 96 -16.29 -14.83 -6.06
CA SER A 96 -16.89 -15.98 -5.36
C SER A 96 -18.17 -15.64 -4.60
N GLY A 97 -18.68 -14.41 -4.71
CA GLY A 97 -19.86 -13.94 -3.96
C GLY A 97 -19.63 -13.82 -2.45
N HIS A 98 -18.38 -13.89 -2.00
CA HIS A 98 -17.99 -13.69 -0.60
C HIS A 98 -18.09 -12.21 -0.22
N LYS A 99 -18.40 -11.94 1.04
CA LYS A 99 -18.65 -10.58 1.55
C LYS A 99 -17.56 -10.07 2.49
N SER A 100 -16.82 -10.99 3.09
CA SER A 100 -15.78 -10.73 4.09
C SER A 100 -14.89 -11.97 4.22
N ASN A 101 -13.86 -11.90 5.06
CA ASN A 101 -13.05 -13.07 5.42
C ASN A 101 -13.90 -14.17 6.07
N LEU A 102 -14.97 -13.82 6.80
CA LEU A 102 -15.89 -14.81 7.37
C LEU A 102 -16.55 -15.67 6.27
N SER A 103 -16.89 -15.09 5.12
CA SER A 103 -17.48 -15.84 4.00
C SER A 103 -16.57 -16.96 3.47
N CYS A 104 -15.25 -16.91 3.67
CA CYS A 104 -14.37 -18.01 3.28
C CYS A 104 -14.50 -19.25 4.18
N PHE A 105 -15.03 -19.08 5.39
CA PHE A 105 -15.20 -20.16 6.37
C PHE A 105 -16.60 -20.76 6.38
N VAL A 106 -17.55 -20.21 5.63
CA VAL A 106 -18.91 -20.79 5.48
C VAL A 106 -18.96 -21.90 4.41
N ASP A 107 -17.90 -21.99 3.61
CA ASP A 107 -17.62 -23.07 2.67
C ASP A 107 -16.17 -23.56 2.86
N SER A 108 -15.68 -24.44 1.99
CA SER A 108 -14.35 -25.04 2.09
C SER A 108 -13.22 -24.17 1.54
N HIS A 109 -13.49 -22.93 1.11
CA HIS A 109 -12.48 -22.12 0.41
C HIS A 109 -11.30 -21.75 1.33
N ALA A 110 -11.54 -21.54 2.63
CA ALA A 110 -10.45 -21.31 3.59
C ALA A 110 -9.54 -22.54 3.81
N ALA A 111 -9.90 -23.71 3.29
CA ALA A 111 -9.08 -24.93 3.37
C ALA A 111 -8.02 -25.06 2.27
N GLY A 112 -8.03 -24.18 1.25
CA GLY A 112 -7.08 -24.18 0.12
C GLY A 112 -7.70 -24.54 -1.22
#